data_AF-H1SJ89-F1
#
_entry.id   AF-H1SJ89-F1
#
_cell.length_a   1.000
_cell.length_b   1.000
_cell.length_c   1.000
_cell.angle_alpha   90.00
_cell.angle_beta   90.00
_cell.angle_gamma   90.00
#
_symmetry.space_group_name_H-M   'P 1'
#
loop_
_entity.id
_entity.type
_entity.pdbx_description
1 polymer ?
#
loop_
_entity_poly.entity_id
_entity_poly.type
_entity_poly.pdbx_seq_one_letter_code
_entity_poly.pdbx_strand_id
1 'polypeptide(L)'
;AATVATPLERALGAIAGVTEITSSSSLGSTRITMQFELSRDIDGAARDVQAAINASRATLPTSLPSNPTYRKVNPADAPIMIIALTSPTMTRGQLYDAASTILAQKMSQIEGVGQVTIGGSSLPAVRVERQPYGAQQVRHLAGGCAQHHQ
;
A
#
# COMPACT_ATOMS: atom_id res chain seq x y z
N ALA A 1 -28.51 -2.62 4.45
CA ALA A 1 -27.13 -3.12 4.25
C ALA A 1 -27.04 -4.66 4.19
N ALA A 2 -27.94 -5.42 4.85
CA ALA A 2 -27.87 -6.89 4.93
C ALA A 2 -28.24 -7.68 3.64
N THR A 3 -28.72 -7.03 2.58
CA THR A 3 -29.28 -7.71 1.40
C THR A 3 -28.23 -8.29 0.44
N VAL A 4 -27.00 -7.80 0.48
CA VAL A 4 -25.92 -8.21 -0.45
C VAL A 4 -24.88 -9.11 0.22
N ALA A 5 -24.54 -8.83 1.49
CA ALA A 5 -23.51 -9.55 2.23
C ALA A 5 -23.86 -11.04 2.40
N THR A 6 -25.03 -11.33 2.95
CA THR A 6 -25.47 -12.70 3.30
C THR A 6 -25.42 -13.71 2.14
N PRO A 7 -25.95 -13.43 0.93
CA PRO A 7 -25.86 -14.39 -0.17
C PRO A 7 -24.41 -14.58 -0.67
N LEU A 8 -23.62 -13.51 -0.72
CA LEU A 8 -22.20 -13.60 -1.11
C LEU A 8 -21.37 -14.37 -0.08
N GLU A 9 -21.56 -14.13 1.21
CA GLU A 9 -20.88 -14.85 2.29
C GLU A 9 -21.15 -16.35 2.21
N ARG A 10 -22.41 -16.76 1.97
CA ARG A 10 -22.75 -18.17 1.82
C ARG A 10 -22.06 -18.83 0.63
N ALA A 11 -22.02 -18.16 -0.51
CA ALA A 11 -21.37 -18.70 -1.70
C ALA A 11 -19.84 -18.73 -1.55
N LEU A 12 -19.25 -17.70 -0.95
CA LEU A 12 -17.82 -17.59 -0.73
C LEU A 12 -17.32 -18.53 0.39
N GLY A 13 -18.12 -18.75 1.43
CA GLY A 13 -17.81 -19.67 2.52
C GLY A 13 -17.83 -21.15 2.13
N ALA A 14 -18.39 -21.50 0.98
CA ALA A 14 -18.32 -22.85 0.44
C ALA A 14 -16.97 -23.15 -0.25
N ILE A 15 -16.10 -22.15 -0.41
CA ILE A 15 -14.78 -22.34 -1.04
C ILE A 15 -13.87 -23.12 -0.09
N ALA A 16 -13.22 -24.16 -0.61
CA ALA A 16 -12.32 -24.99 0.17
C ALA A 16 -11.08 -24.23 0.66
N GLY A 17 -10.71 -24.47 1.92
CA GLY A 17 -9.52 -23.88 2.54
C GLY A 17 -9.71 -22.45 3.04
N VAL A 18 -10.96 -21.97 3.18
CA VAL A 18 -11.26 -20.73 3.91
C VAL A 18 -11.20 -21.00 5.41
N THR A 19 -10.40 -20.22 6.13
CA THR A 19 -10.24 -20.30 7.59
C THR A 19 -11.04 -19.23 8.32
N GLU A 20 -11.16 -18.05 7.72
CA GLU A 20 -11.89 -16.93 8.30
C GLU A 20 -12.60 -16.12 7.21
N ILE A 21 -13.83 -15.68 7.52
CA ILE A 21 -14.57 -14.72 6.71
C ILE A 21 -14.98 -13.57 7.62
N THR A 22 -14.55 -12.37 7.27
CA THR A 22 -14.99 -11.14 7.91
C THR A 22 -15.72 -10.29 6.89
N SER A 23 -16.89 -9.77 7.24
CA SER A 23 -17.61 -8.83 6.40
C SER A 23 -17.85 -7.51 7.10
N SER A 24 -17.79 -6.44 6.31
CA SER A 24 -18.11 -5.09 6.74
C SER A 24 -19.02 -4.47 5.69
N SER A 25 -20.21 -4.07 6.11
CA SER A 25 -21.19 -3.42 5.24
C SER A 25 -21.42 -1.98 5.68
N SER A 26 -21.41 -1.07 4.71
CA SER A 26 -21.79 0.33 4.86
C SER A 26 -22.90 0.70 3.87
N LEU A 27 -23.41 1.92 3.93
CA LEU A 27 -24.44 2.36 3.00
C LEU A 27 -23.91 2.29 1.56
N GLY A 28 -24.52 1.44 0.73
CA GLY A 28 -24.16 1.29 -0.68
C GLY A 28 -22.88 0.49 -0.96
N SER A 29 -22.22 -0.08 0.05
CA SER A 29 -21.01 -0.87 -0.13
C SER A 29 -20.90 -2.04 0.85
N THR A 30 -20.44 -3.19 0.37
CA THR A 30 -20.12 -4.35 1.19
C THR A 30 -18.71 -4.81 0.84
N ARG A 31 -17.90 -5.01 1.86
CA ARG A 31 -16.55 -5.59 1.76
C ARG A 31 -16.54 -6.92 2.49
N ILE A 32 -16.06 -7.95 1.82
CA ILE A 32 -15.82 -9.27 2.40
C ILE A 32 -14.32 -9.55 2.29
N THR A 33 -13.71 -9.87 3.41
CA THR A 33 -12.32 -10.30 3.52
C THR A 33 -12.32 -11.78 3.85
N MET A 34 -11.60 -12.58 3.06
CA MET A 34 -11.47 -14.02 3.27
C MET A 34 -10.01 -14.34 3.56
N GLN A 35 -9.78 -15.11 4.61
CA GLN A 35 -8.49 -15.71 4.88
C GLN A 35 -8.53 -17.19 4.46
N PHE A 36 -7.44 -17.63 3.82
CA PHE A 36 -7.26 -19.01 3.40
C PHE A 36 -6.15 -19.66 4.21
N GLU A 37 -6.14 -20.99 4.21
CA GLU A 37 -5.03 -21.80 4.71
C GLU A 37 -3.70 -21.40 4.04
N LEU A 38 -2.60 -21.41 4.80
CA LEU A 38 -1.26 -21.04 4.31
C LEU A 38 -0.79 -21.89 3.12
N SER A 39 -1.24 -23.14 3.05
CA SER A 39 -0.91 -24.07 1.96
C SER A 39 -1.79 -23.89 0.72
N ARG A 40 -2.78 -22.99 0.75
CA ARG A 40 -3.69 -22.76 -0.39
C ARG A 40 -3.02 -21.88 -1.44
N ASP A 41 -2.92 -22.40 -2.66
CA ASP A 41 -2.54 -21.59 -3.83
C ASP A 41 -3.52 -20.42 -4.04
N ILE A 42 -2.98 -19.20 -4.02
CA ILE A 42 -3.74 -17.95 -4.17
C ILE A 42 -4.35 -17.80 -5.57
N ASP A 43 -3.75 -18.40 -6.60
CA ASP A 43 -4.27 -18.38 -7.97
C ASP A 43 -5.46 -19.31 -8.13
N GLY A 44 -5.39 -20.51 -7.55
CA GLY A 44 -6.52 -21.42 -7.39
C GLY A 44 -7.67 -20.78 -6.59
N ALA A 45 -7.36 -20.19 -5.44
CA ALA A 45 -8.37 -19.52 -4.62
C ALA A 45 -9.05 -18.36 -5.37
N ALA A 46 -8.29 -17.56 -6.12
CA ALA A 46 -8.85 -16.48 -6.93
C ALA A 46 -9.83 -16.98 -8.01
N ARG A 47 -9.55 -18.12 -8.65
CA ARG A 47 -10.47 -18.75 -9.62
C ARG A 47 -11.76 -19.19 -8.94
N ASP A 48 -11.67 -19.81 -7.76
CA ASP A 48 -12.82 -20.25 -6.99
C ASP A 48 -13.68 -19.06 -6.53
N VAL A 49 -13.04 -17.97 -6.08
CA VAL A 49 -13.72 -16.71 -5.71
C VAL A 49 -14.48 -16.13 -6.90
N GLN A 50 -13.86 -16.08 -8.08
CA GLN A 50 -14.54 -15.59 -9.29
C GLN A 50 -15.74 -16.49 -9.66
N ALA A 51 -15.60 -17.81 -9.54
CA ALA A 51 -16.68 -18.76 -9.78
C ALA A 51 -17.84 -18.58 -8.79
N ALA A 52 -17.54 -18.42 -7.49
CA ALA A 52 -18.53 -18.17 -6.44
C ALA A 52 -19.28 -16.84 -6.64
N ILE A 53 -18.57 -15.76 -7.03
CA ILE A 53 -19.21 -14.50 -7.41
C ILE A 53 -20.16 -14.70 -8.59
N ASN A 54 -19.74 -15.45 -9.60
CA ASN A 54 -20.56 -15.73 -10.78
C ASN A 54 -21.81 -16.55 -10.44
N ALA A 55 -21.68 -17.56 -9.58
CA ALA A 55 -22.80 -18.36 -9.10
C ALA A 55 -23.78 -17.53 -8.24
N SER A 56 -23.25 -16.57 -7.48
CA SER A 56 -24.06 -15.69 -6.61
C SER A 56 -24.92 -14.70 -7.39
N ARG A 57 -24.60 -14.41 -8.66
CA ARG A 57 -25.28 -13.38 -9.47
C ARG A 57 -26.80 -13.53 -9.48
N ALA A 58 -27.31 -14.76 -9.51
CA ALA A 58 -28.75 -15.02 -9.51
C ALA A 58 -29.45 -14.66 -8.19
N THR A 59 -28.69 -14.59 -7.09
CA THR A 59 -29.19 -14.27 -5.74
C THR A 59 -28.89 -12.83 -5.32
N LEU A 60 -28.17 -12.08 -6.14
CA LEU A 60 -27.85 -10.69 -5.89
C LEU A 60 -29.00 -9.77 -6.33
N PRO A 61 -29.25 -8.68 -5.59
CA PRO A 61 -30.20 -7.66 -6.03
C PRO A 61 -29.80 -7.08 -7.39
N THR A 62 -30.77 -6.86 -8.27
CA THR A 62 -30.54 -6.24 -9.59
C THR A 62 -30.21 -4.75 -9.50
N SER A 63 -30.43 -4.11 -8.36
CA SER A 63 -30.17 -2.69 -8.09
C SER A 63 -28.73 -2.40 -7.66
N LEU A 64 -27.77 -3.26 -7.99
CA LEU A 64 -26.36 -3.05 -7.64
C LEU A 64 -25.74 -1.96 -8.52
N PRO A 65 -25.06 -0.94 -7.93
CA PRO A 65 -24.39 0.10 -8.70
C PRO A 65 -23.25 -0.44 -9.60
N SER A 66 -22.61 -1.51 -9.14
CA SER A 66 -21.55 -2.21 -9.87
C SER A 66 -21.52 -3.69 -9.47
N ASN A 67 -20.99 -4.53 -10.35
CA ASN A 67 -20.78 -5.93 -10.03
C ASN A 67 -19.73 -6.09 -8.92
N PRO A 68 -19.87 -7.10 -8.04
CA PRO A 68 -18.83 -7.43 -7.08
C PRO A 68 -17.51 -7.73 -7.81
N THR A 69 -16.42 -7.14 -7.31
CA THR A 69 -15.07 -7.40 -7.78
C THR A 69 -14.25 -8.03 -6.65
N TYR A 70 -13.19 -8.74 -7.01
CA TYR A 70 -12.24 -9.28 -6.05
C TYR A 70 -10.85 -8.74 -6.36
N ARG A 71 -9.99 -8.72 -5.34
CA ARG A 71 -8.56 -8.49 -5.50
C ARG A 71 -7.81 -9.47 -4.63
N LYS A 72 -6.65 -9.92 -5.10
CA LYS A 72 -5.69 -10.64 -4.28
C LYS A 72 -5.02 -9.63 -3.35
N VAL A 73 -4.93 -9.96 -2.06
CA VAL A 73 -4.20 -9.17 -1.08
C VAL A 73 -3.19 -10.10 -0.45
N ASN A 74 -1.91 -9.71 -0.47
CA ASN A 74 -0.89 -10.41 0.27
C ASN A 74 -0.77 -9.75 1.65
N PRO A 75 -1.02 -10.47 2.76
CA PRO A 75 -0.86 -9.93 4.11
C PRO A 75 0.57 -9.43 4.39
N ALA A 76 1.58 -9.97 3.71
CA ALA A 76 2.95 -9.49 3.81
C ALA A 76 3.15 -8.06 3.27
N ASP A 77 2.23 -7.56 2.42
CA ASP A 77 2.27 -6.18 1.92
C ASP A 77 1.76 -5.18 2.96
N ALA A 78 1.02 -5.63 3.97
CA ALA A 78 0.52 -4.79 5.05
C ALA A 78 1.58 -4.69 6.16
N PRO A 79 1.98 -3.48 6.61
CA PRO A 79 2.93 -3.36 7.70
C PRO A 79 2.36 -3.97 8.99
N ILE A 80 3.08 -4.91 9.59
CA ILE A 80 2.73 -5.47 10.92
C ILE A 80 2.89 -4.41 12.01
N MET A 81 3.83 -3.47 11.83
CA MET A 81 4.11 -2.39 12.78
C MET A 81 4.64 -1.15 12.06
N ILE A 82 4.19 0.04 12.48
CA ILE A 82 4.72 1.33 12.01
C ILE A 82 5.35 2.04 13.21
N ILE A 83 6.63 2.39 13.08
CA ILE A 83 7.39 3.11 14.11
C ILE A 83 7.73 4.50 13.56
N ALA A 84 7.30 5.54 14.27
CA ALA A 84 7.66 6.92 13.97
C ALA A 84 8.84 7.35 14.86
N LEU A 85 9.89 7.87 14.24
CA LEU A 85 11.05 8.42 14.94
C LEU A 85 10.97 9.94 14.96
N THR A 86 11.15 10.54 16.15
CA THR A 86 11.28 11.98 16.32
C THR A 86 12.44 12.27 17.27
N SER A 87 13.11 13.40 17.08
CA SER A 87 14.19 13.83 17.95
C SER A 87 14.25 15.36 18.02
N PRO A 88 14.42 15.95 19.21
CA PRO A 88 14.61 17.39 19.36
C PRO A 88 16.03 17.85 19.03
N THR A 89 17.00 16.93 18.97
CA THR A 89 18.43 17.24 18.80
C THR A 89 19.01 16.74 17.48
N MET A 90 18.38 15.77 16.82
CA MET A 90 18.88 15.19 15.58
C MET A 90 18.16 15.78 14.36
N THR A 91 18.92 16.03 13.29
CA THR A 91 18.35 16.40 11.99
C THR A 91 17.64 15.21 11.34
N ARG A 92 16.75 15.48 10.37
CA ARG A 92 16.02 14.42 9.65
C ARG A 92 16.96 13.40 8.98
N GLY A 93 18.06 13.86 8.38
CA GLY A 93 19.07 13.00 7.76
C GLY A 93 19.75 12.09 8.78
N GLN A 94 20.21 12.64 9.90
CA GLN A 94 20.80 11.84 10.99
C GLN A 94 19.81 10.84 11.58
N LEU A 95 18.53 11.21 11.67
CA LEU A 95 17.49 10.31 12.16
C LEU A 95 17.21 9.17 11.16
N TYR A 96 17.24 9.46 9.86
CA TYR A 96 17.15 8.45 8.80
C TYR A 96 18.36 7.49 8.79
N ASP A 97 19.56 8.03 8.94
CA ASP A 97 20.79 7.22 9.03
C ASP A 97 20.76 6.31 10.27
N ALA A 98 20.33 6.84 11.43
CA ALA A 98 20.14 6.03 12.63
C ALA A 98 19.03 4.97 12.45
N ALA A 99 17.93 5.32 11.78
CA ALA A 99 16.86 4.38 11.46
C ALA A 99 17.32 3.23 10.56
N SER A 100 18.13 3.53 9.54
CA SER A 100 18.58 2.56 8.54
C SER A 100 19.73 1.68 8.98
N THR A 101 20.72 2.26 9.66
CA THR A 101 21.94 1.53 10.02
C THR A 101 21.83 0.82 11.36
N ILE A 102 21.04 1.35 12.29
CA ILE A 102 20.92 0.79 13.64
C ILE A 102 19.58 0.10 13.81
N LEU A 103 18.47 0.84 13.66
CA LEU A 103 17.16 0.33 14.04
C LEU A 103 16.68 -0.78 13.09
N ALA A 104 16.77 -0.56 11.78
CA ALA A 104 16.34 -1.54 10.80
C ALA A 104 17.19 -2.82 10.86
N GLN A 105 18.51 -2.70 11.00
CA GLN A 105 19.40 -3.86 11.16
C GLN A 105 19.03 -4.69 12.40
N LYS A 106 18.74 -4.04 13.53
CA LYS A 106 18.32 -4.74 14.76
C LYS A 106 16.94 -5.38 14.63
N MET A 107 15.99 -4.71 13.98
CA MET A 107 14.63 -5.24 13.80
C MET A 107 14.64 -6.47 12.86
N SER A 108 15.45 -6.44 11.79
CA SER A 108 15.58 -7.58 10.87
C SER A 108 16.24 -8.82 11.47
N GLN A 109 16.90 -8.70 12.63
CA GLN A 109 17.50 -9.84 13.35
C GLN A 109 16.51 -10.55 14.28
N ILE A 110 15.32 -9.98 14.50
CA ILE A 110 14.30 -10.60 15.35
C ILE A 110 13.61 -11.71 14.57
N GLU A 111 13.55 -12.89 15.18
CA GLU A 111 12.85 -14.04 14.63
C GLU A 111 11.36 -13.69 14.38
N GLY A 112 10.89 -13.92 13.15
CA GLY A 112 9.53 -13.57 12.72
C GLY A 112 9.40 -12.23 12.00
N VAL A 113 10.46 -11.41 11.92
CA VAL A 113 10.45 -10.18 11.11
C VAL A 113 10.86 -10.50 9.67
N GLY A 114 9.89 -10.44 8.74
CA GLY A 114 10.13 -10.73 7.32
C GLY A 114 10.72 -9.57 6.53
N GLN A 115 10.23 -8.34 6.75
CA GLN A 115 10.67 -7.16 6.02
C GLN A 115 10.57 -5.90 6.88
N VAL A 116 11.59 -5.04 6.80
CA VAL A 116 11.61 -3.72 7.43
C VAL A 116 11.76 -2.66 6.35
N THR A 117 10.77 -1.78 6.22
CA THR A 117 10.79 -0.67 5.26
C THR A 117 10.92 0.66 5.99
N ILE A 118 11.81 1.53 5.52
CA ILE A 118 12.03 2.87 6.12
C ILE A 118 11.43 3.91 5.18
N GLY A 119 10.37 4.57 5.65
CA GLY A 119 9.77 5.70 4.97
C GLY A 119 10.29 7.03 5.53
N GLY A 120 10.56 8.00 4.66
CA GLY A 120 10.98 9.35 5.06
C GLY A 120 11.96 9.95 4.06
N SER A 121 11.62 11.12 3.51
CA SER A 121 12.52 11.85 2.60
C SER A 121 13.54 12.65 3.40
N SER A 122 14.70 12.04 3.61
CA SER A 122 15.96 12.75 3.76
C SER A 122 17.10 11.80 3.44
N LEU A 123 17.17 11.36 2.19
CA LEU A 123 18.45 10.90 1.66
C LEU A 123 19.46 12.03 1.94
N PRO A 124 20.62 11.74 2.55
CA PRO A 124 21.69 12.72 2.62
C PRO A 124 22.11 13.02 1.18
N ALA A 125 21.59 14.09 0.59
CA ALA A 125 22.08 14.58 -0.68
C ALA A 125 23.44 15.21 -0.41
N VAL A 126 24.52 14.43 -0.61
CA VAL A 126 25.88 14.96 -0.63
C VAL A 126 25.99 15.85 -1.87
N ARG A 127 25.82 17.16 -1.68
CA ARG A 127 26.08 18.15 -2.73
C ARG A 127 27.57 18.47 -2.71
N VAL A 128 28.34 17.84 -3.60
CA VAL A 128 29.74 18.21 -3.83
C VAL A 128 29.76 19.47 -4.71
N GLU A 129 29.71 20.64 -4.09
CA GLU A 129 29.98 21.89 -4.80
C GLU A 129 31.49 22.04 -4.97
N ARG A 130 31.99 21.69 -6.16
CA ARG A 130 33.35 22.02 -6.58
C ARG A 130 33.41 23.53 -6.80
N GLN A 131 34.03 24.30 -5.89
CA GLN A 131 34.27 25.73 -6.10
C GLN A 131 35.20 25.91 -7.32
N PRO A 132 34.77 26.52 -8.43
CA PRO A 132 35.70 26.94 -9.47
C PRO A 132 36.31 28.26 -9.02
N TYR A 133 37.57 28.22 -8.59
CA TYR A 133 38.34 29.43 -8.35
C TYR A 133 38.62 30.09 -9.71
N GLY A 134 37.96 31.20 -9.97
CA GLY A 134 38.32 32.14 -11.04
C GLY A 134 37.44 32.12 -12.27
N ALA A 135 36.60 33.15 -12.43
CA ALA A 135 36.75 34.17 -13.47
C ALA A 135 35.43 34.95 -13.70
N GLN A 136 35.46 36.21 -13.29
CA GLN A 136 35.06 37.39 -14.08
C GLN A 136 33.59 37.52 -14.57
N GLN A 137 32.81 38.21 -13.75
CA GLN A 137 31.96 39.37 -14.06
C GLN A 137 31.83 39.80 -15.53
N VAL A 138 30.60 39.70 -16.09
CA VAL A 138 30.08 40.63 -17.11
C VAL A 138 28.58 40.90 -16.92
N ARG A 139 28.30 42.15 -16.50
CA ARG A 139 27.20 43.07 -16.82
C ARG A 139 25.76 42.56 -17.12
N HIS A 140 24.84 43.06 -16.28
CA HIS A 140 23.51 43.61 -16.55
C HIS A 140 22.91 43.46 -17.96
N LEU A 141 21.63 43.05 -18.03
CA LEU A 141 20.52 43.82 -18.61
C LEU A 141 19.15 43.27 -18.15
N ALA A 142 18.28 44.18 -17.74
CA ALA A 142 16.87 43.98 -17.43
C ALA A 142 16.02 43.94 -18.73
N GLY A 143 14.84 43.31 -18.69
CA GLY A 143 13.75 43.61 -19.65
C GLY A 143 12.87 42.44 -20.08
N GLY A 144 11.69 42.33 -19.46
CA GLY A 144 10.36 42.33 -20.10
C GLY A 144 9.99 41.45 -21.32
N CYS A 145 8.80 40.85 -21.18
CA CYS A 145 7.72 40.64 -22.18
C CYS A 145 7.70 39.40 -23.10
N ALA A 146 6.70 38.55 -22.83
CA ALA A 146 5.59 38.11 -23.70
C ALA A 146 5.83 37.83 -25.20
N GLN A 147 5.50 36.59 -25.63
CA GLN A 147 4.58 36.21 -26.75
C GLN A 147 4.71 34.69 -26.99
N HIS A 148 3.64 33.87 -26.97
CA HIS A 148 2.48 33.70 -27.88
C HIS A 148 2.76 32.80 -29.10
N HIS A 149 1.95 31.72 -29.21
CA HIS A 149 1.76 30.74 -30.31
C HIS A 149 2.96 29.81 -30.60
N GLN A 150 2.79 28.50 -30.77
CA GLN A 150 1.68 27.72 -31.36
C GLN A 150 1.17 26.59 -30.47
#